data_AF-A0A9W7DPL2-F1
#
_entry.id   AF-A0A9W7DPL2-F1
#
_cell.length_a   1.000
_cell.length_b   1.000
_cell.length_c   1.000
_cell.angle_alpha   90.00
_cell.angle_beta   90.00
_cell.angle_gamma   90.00
#
_symmetry.space_group_name_H-M   'P 1'
#
loop_
_entity.id
_entity.type
_entity.pdbx_description
1 polymer ?
#
loop_
_entity_poly.entity_id
_entity_poly.type
_entity_poly.pdbx_seq_one_letter_code
_entity_poly.pdbx_strand_id
1 'polypeptide(L)'
;MGYLEKQREQWPRFYFIGNEDLLEIIGNSRNVTVISKHMKKMFTGISELVYDSHLNLIKGIVSSENETVTLKNPVSLIAHHSLNEWLTQLEVEIKNTLSALLNESLEEFEGAWSSNSLKDKLTDWIKLFPNQVLILTMQVHWTKVVEDSAGKRDELDSLREFYQSLLGLLSGLVLNDLQHLDRLKIENVVIETLHQKNVIEDLLKQKNPSLKSFDWRSQQRYYIQTSLKSSFESLIVKQGNASFVYGYEYLGVPNRLVYTPLVNTCFASLTETLNQRLGGSLVGPAGTGKTESVKALGQNLGRMVLVFCCDETFDYQAVTRILIGICRTGTWGCFDEFNRLDEKMLSAIATEIEKIETALSVDGNSDAVILGKHVQVHKDSGIFITSNPGYAGRTVLPDNLKNNCSIV
;
A
#
# COMPACT_ATOMS: atom_id res chain seq x y z
N MET A 1 26.33 -4.01 19.89
CA MET A 1 25.21 -3.19 19.37
C MET A 1 25.58 -2.32 18.18
N GLY A 2 26.73 -1.63 18.15
CA GLY A 2 27.07 -0.71 17.04
C GLY A 2 27.16 -1.33 15.64
N TYR A 3 27.54 -2.60 15.50
CA TYR A 3 27.61 -3.25 14.18
C TYR A 3 26.23 -3.47 13.55
N LEU A 4 25.25 -3.97 14.31
CA LEU A 4 23.88 -4.17 13.82
C LEU A 4 23.24 -2.85 13.39
N GLU A 5 23.49 -1.78 14.14
CA GLU A 5 22.98 -0.46 13.79
C GLU A 5 23.53 0.02 12.45
N LYS A 6 24.83 -0.17 12.18
CA LYS A 6 25.42 0.15 10.86
C LYS A 6 24.77 -0.65 9.72
N GLN A 7 24.38 -1.90 9.96
CA GLN A 7 23.68 -2.70 8.94
C GLN A 7 22.27 -2.15 8.68
N ARG A 8 21.54 -1.77 9.73
CA ARG A 8 20.25 -1.07 9.59
C ARG A 8 20.40 0.26 8.88
N GLU A 9 21.49 0.97 9.12
CA GLU A 9 21.74 2.24 8.46
C GLU A 9 22.02 2.07 6.95
N GLN A 10 22.64 0.96 6.56
CA GLN A 10 22.92 0.62 5.17
C GLN A 10 21.68 0.14 4.43
N TRP A 11 20.79 -0.61 5.08
CA TRP A 11 19.53 -1.06 4.50
C TRP A 11 18.36 -0.95 5.51
N PRO A 12 17.56 0.14 5.43
CA PRO A 12 16.63 0.53 6.49
C PRO A 12 15.49 -0.44 6.82
N ARG A 13 15.12 -1.37 5.93
CA ARG A 13 14.10 -2.38 6.28
C ARG A 13 14.55 -3.31 7.41
N PHE A 14 15.85 -3.41 7.71
CA PHE A 14 16.34 -4.12 8.90
C PHE A 14 15.94 -3.48 10.23
N TYR A 15 15.41 -2.25 10.25
CA TYR A 15 14.81 -1.67 11.45
C TYR A 15 13.55 -2.45 11.92
N PHE A 16 12.88 -3.16 11.01
CA PHE A 16 11.64 -3.91 11.28
C PHE A 16 11.86 -5.31 11.86
N ILE A 17 13.11 -5.79 11.93
CA ILE A 17 13.43 -7.11 12.47
C ILE A 17 14.23 -7.03 13.78
N GLY A 18 14.10 -8.09 14.59
CA GLY A 18 14.83 -8.24 15.83
C GLY A 18 16.34 -8.42 15.63
N ASN A 19 17.11 -8.26 16.70
CA ASN A 19 18.57 -8.44 16.63
C ASN A 19 18.97 -9.88 16.26
N GLU A 20 18.21 -10.89 16.74
CA GLU A 20 18.47 -12.30 16.45
C GLU A 20 18.27 -12.62 14.96
N ASP A 21 17.13 -12.21 14.40
CA ASP A 21 16.84 -12.34 12.96
C ASP A 21 17.92 -11.66 12.11
N LEU A 22 18.30 -10.43 12.49
CA LEU A 22 19.31 -9.69 11.73
C LEU A 22 20.68 -10.38 11.78
N LEU A 23 21.07 -10.94 12.93
CA LEU A 23 22.30 -11.72 13.06
C LEU A 23 22.27 -12.99 12.20
N GLU A 24 21.14 -13.68 12.16
CA GLU A 24 20.97 -14.86 11.31
C GLU A 24 21.11 -14.52 9.83
N ILE A 25 20.45 -13.44 9.38
CA ILE A 25 20.54 -12.94 8.01
C ILE A 25 21.99 -12.57 7.64
N ILE A 26 22.68 -11.81 8.49
CA ILE A 26 24.05 -11.37 8.23
C ILE A 26 25.02 -12.56 8.24
N GLY A 27 24.88 -13.46 9.22
CA GLY A 27 25.68 -14.68 9.35
C GLY A 27 25.52 -15.61 8.14
N ASN A 28 24.35 -15.57 7.50
CA ASN A 28 24.01 -16.35 6.31
C ASN A 28 23.91 -15.50 5.04
N SER A 29 24.62 -14.36 4.95
CA SER A 29 24.50 -13.39 3.85
C SER A 29 24.68 -13.95 2.43
N ARG A 30 25.32 -15.12 2.27
CA ARG A 30 25.48 -15.83 0.99
C ARG A 30 24.43 -16.93 0.73
N ASN A 31 23.63 -17.29 1.73
CA ASN A 31 22.63 -18.34 1.64
C ASN A 31 21.23 -17.73 1.46
N VAL A 32 20.85 -17.52 0.19
CA VAL A 32 19.57 -16.91 -0.19
C VAL A 32 18.38 -17.68 0.37
N THR A 33 18.48 -19.01 0.47
CA THR A 33 17.41 -19.85 0.99
C THR A 33 17.11 -19.56 2.47
N VAL A 34 18.13 -19.22 3.26
CA VAL A 34 17.93 -18.78 4.67
C VAL A 34 17.32 -17.40 4.70
N ILE A 35 17.87 -16.46 3.93
CA ILE A 35 17.40 -15.06 3.88
C ILE A 35 15.94 -14.98 3.42
N SER A 36 15.55 -15.81 2.44
CA SER A 36 14.17 -15.93 1.92
C SER A 36 13.14 -16.11 3.04
N LYS A 37 13.46 -16.89 4.09
CA LYS A 37 12.56 -17.14 5.23
C LYS A 37 12.24 -15.90 6.06
N HIS A 38 13.07 -14.87 5.98
CA HIS A 38 12.89 -13.61 6.70
C HIS A 38 12.18 -12.54 5.85
N MET A 39 11.93 -12.77 4.54
CA MET A 39 11.33 -11.76 3.66
C MET A 39 9.97 -11.29 4.15
N LYS A 40 9.13 -12.20 4.67
CA LYS A 40 7.83 -11.88 5.28
C LYS A 40 7.89 -10.93 6.47
N LYS A 41 9.05 -10.76 7.10
CA LYS A 41 9.25 -9.81 8.21
C LYS A 41 9.66 -8.41 7.72
N MET A 42 10.15 -8.30 6.48
CA MET A 42 10.72 -7.08 5.91
C MET A 42 9.85 -6.49 4.78
N PHE A 43 8.96 -7.30 4.21
CA PHE A 43 8.07 -6.95 3.10
C PHE A 43 6.64 -7.38 3.44
N THR A 44 5.65 -6.62 2.98
CA THR A 44 4.24 -6.98 3.21
C THR A 44 3.79 -8.13 2.31
N GLY A 45 4.13 -8.10 1.01
CA GLY A 45 3.65 -9.07 0.03
C GLY A 45 4.63 -10.18 -0.35
N ILE A 46 5.86 -10.20 0.18
CA ILE A 46 6.89 -11.18 -0.20
C ILE A 46 7.07 -12.21 0.90
N SER A 47 6.72 -13.46 0.61
CA SER A 47 6.98 -14.60 1.48
C SER A 47 8.30 -15.28 1.10
N GLU A 48 8.57 -15.46 -0.19
CA GLU A 48 9.73 -16.21 -0.68
C GLU A 48 10.36 -15.59 -1.94
N LEU A 49 11.60 -15.99 -2.22
CA LEU A 49 12.36 -15.62 -3.43
C LEU A 49 12.49 -16.80 -4.38
N VAL A 50 12.27 -16.54 -5.67
CA VAL A 50 12.57 -17.51 -6.74
C VAL A 50 14.06 -17.40 -7.07
N TYR A 51 14.87 -18.19 -6.39
CA TYR A 51 16.32 -18.18 -6.55
C TYR A 51 16.82 -19.34 -7.44
N ASP A 52 17.59 -19.00 -8.48
CA ASP A 52 18.33 -19.95 -9.30
C ASP A 52 19.77 -20.06 -8.78
N SER A 53 20.06 -21.14 -8.08
CA SER A 53 21.38 -21.42 -7.50
C SER A 53 22.47 -21.72 -8.53
N HIS A 54 22.11 -22.15 -9.74
CA HIS A 54 23.09 -22.44 -10.79
C HIS A 54 23.61 -21.14 -11.42
N LEU A 55 22.71 -20.17 -11.61
CA LEU A 55 23.03 -18.89 -12.23
C LEU A 55 23.35 -17.78 -11.21
N ASN A 56 23.11 -18.02 -9.92
CA ASN A 56 23.18 -17.02 -8.86
C ASN A 56 22.26 -15.81 -9.13
N LEU A 57 21.04 -16.08 -9.59
CA LEU A 57 20.04 -15.08 -9.95
C LEU A 57 18.79 -15.20 -9.11
N ILE A 58 18.29 -14.08 -8.59
CA ILE A 58 16.91 -13.99 -8.09
C ILE A 58 16.03 -13.63 -9.29
N LYS A 59 15.16 -14.57 -9.69
CA LYS A 59 14.29 -14.45 -10.87
C LYS A 59 12.92 -13.90 -10.56
N GLY A 60 12.50 -13.89 -9.30
CA GLY A 60 11.12 -13.60 -8.94
C GLY A 60 10.90 -13.56 -7.44
N ILE A 61 9.68 -13.19 -7.09
CA ILE A 61 9.17 -13.12 -5.72
C ILE A 61 7.85 -13.90 -5.64
N VAL A 62 7.55 -14.44 -4.46
CA VAL A 62 6.34 -15.23 -4.21
C VAL A 62 5.60 -14.68 -2.99
N SER A 63 4.29 -14.50 -3.09
CA SER A 63 3.43 -14.08 -1.98
C SER A 63 3.04 -15.23 -1.04
N SER A 64 2.43 -14.91 0.10
CA SER A 64 1.86 -15.91 1.02
C SER A 64 0.74 -16.74 0.39
N GLU A 65 0.07 -16.20 -0.64
CA GLU A 65 -1.01 -16.87 -1.38
C GLU A 65 -0.47 -17.68 -2.57
N ASN A 66 0.86 -17.80 -2.69
CA ASN A 66 1.58 -18.43 -3.80
C ASN A 66 1.47 -17.70 -5.15
N GLU A 67 1.11 -16.42 -5.15
CA GLU A 67 1.26 -15.61 -6.36
C GLU A 67 2.75 -15.41 -6.66
N THR A 68 3.17 -15.68 -7.89
CA THR A 68 4.56 -15.52 -8.32
C THR A 68 4.67 -14.35 -9.31
N VAL A 69 5.60 -13.44 -9.03
CA VAL A 69 5.98 -12.37 -9.96
C VAL A 69 7.40 -12.61 -10.45
N THR A 70 7.55 -12.90 -11.73
CA THR A 70 8.85 -13.00 -12.40
C THR A 70 9.39 -11.61 -12.69
N LEU A 71 10.61 -11.31 -12.25
CA LEU A 71 11.27 -10.04 -12.49
C LEU A 71 11.59 -9.89 -13.98
N LYS A 72 11.40 -8.68 -14.53
CA LYS A 72 11.77 -8.37 -15.92
C LYS A 72 13.29 -8.48 -16.10
N ASN A 73 14.06 -8.02 -15.12
CA ASN A 73 15.51 -8.18 -15.06
C ASN A 73 15.91 -8.96 -13.80
N PRO A 74 16.28 -10.24 -13.89
CA PRO A 74 16.73 -11.00 -12.72
C PRO A 74 17.91 -10.34 -12.00
N VAL A 75 17.88 -10.35 -10.65
CA VAL A 75 18.94 -9.73 -9.84
C VAL A 75 20.13 -10.68 -9.71
N SER A 76 21.30 -10.24 -10.16
CA SER A 76 22.54 -11.03 -10.09
C SER A 76 23.28 -10.83 -8.77
N LEU A 77 23.48 -11.92 -8.02
CA LEU A 77 24.27 -11.91 -6.79
C LEU A 77 25.79 -11.87 -7.04
N ILE A 78 26.19 -12.07 -8.30
CA ILE A 78 27.59 -11.90 -8.72
C ILE A 78 27.87 -10.42 -8.99
N ALA A 79 26.93 -9.72 -9.62
CA ALA A 79 27.03 -8.29 -9.88
C ALA A 79 26.85 -7.45 -8.60
N HIS A 80 25.96 -7.89 -7.70
CA HIS A 80 25.66 -7.27 -6.42
C HIS A 80 26.12 -8.19 -5.29
N HIS A 81 27.40 -8.06 -4.95
CA HIS A 81 28.10 -9.01 -4.08
C HIS A 81 27.72 -8.91 -2.60
N SER A 82 27.34 -7.72 -2.12
CA SER A 82 26.96 -7.52 -0.71
C SER A 82 25.46 -7.69 -0.51
N LEU A 83 25.07 -8.16 0.70
CA LEU A 83 23.67 -8.37 1.06
C LEU A 83 22.80 -7.14 0.80
N ASN A 84 23.29 -5.97 1.21
CA ASN A 84 22.56 -4.71 1.14
C ASN A 84 22.43 -4.23 -0.31
N GLU A 85 23.44 -4.47 -1.16
CA GLU A 85 23.39 -4.12 -2.58
C GLU A 85 22.31 -4.90 -3.32
N TRP A 86 22.29 -6.24 -3.19
CA TRP A 86 21.32 -7.02 -3.95
C TRP A 86 19.90 -6.87 -3.40
N LEU A 87 19.72 -6.67 -2.09
CA LEU A 87 18.41 -6.35 -1.50
C LEU A 87 17.89 -5.01 -2.02
N THR A 88 18.77 -3.99 -2.10
CA THR A 88 18.42 -2.69 -2.67
C THR A 88 18.06 -2.82 -4.15
N GLN A 89 18.84 -3.58 -4.92
CA GLN A 89 18.54 -3.83 -6.33
C GLN A 89 17.23 -4.60 -6.51
N LEU A 90 16.94 -5.56 -5.64
CA LEU A 90 15.68 -6.30 -5.65
C LEU A 90 14.49 -5.35 -5.42
N GLU A 91 14.57 -4.43 -4.46
CA GLU A 91 13.50 -3.44 -4.24
C GLU A 91 13.23 -2.57 -5.47
N VAL A 92 14.30 -2.09 -6.12
CA VAL A 92 14.19 -1.27 -7.34
C VAL A 92 13.56 -2.09 -8.47
N GLU A 93 14.02 -3.32 -8.66
CA GLU A 93 13.56 -4.16 -9.76
C GLU A 93 12.12 -4.65 -9.59
N ILE A 94 11.67 -4.88 -8.36
CA ILE A 94 10.26 -5.19 -8.08
C ILE A 94 9.37 -4.03 -8.54
N LYS A 95 9.74 -2.78 -8.21
CA LYS A 95 8.98 -1.59 -8.64
C LYS A 95 8.98 -1.44 -10.16
N ASN A 96 10.13 -1.61 -10.80
CA ASN A 96 10.25 -1.58 -12.27
C ASN A 96 9.38 -2.66 -12.92
N THR A 97 9.43 -3.89 -12.39
CA THR A 97 8.68 -5.03 -12.90
C THR A 97 7.18 -4.78 -12.79
N LEU A 98 6.69 -4.36 -11.62
CA LEU A 98 5.25 -4.09 -11.41
C LEU A 98 4.76 -2.94 -12.31
N SER A 99 5.57 -1.88 -12.48
CA SER A 99 5.24 -0.78 -13.39
C SER A 99 5.20 -1.22 -14.86
N ALA A 100 6.15 -2.05 -15.30
CA ALA A 100 6.16 -2.60 -16.65
C ALA A 100 4.95 -3.52 -16.89
N LEU A 101 4.64 -4.39 -15.93
CA LEU A 101 3.48 -5.28 -16.00
C LEU A 101 2.15 -4.50 -16.03
N LEU A 102 2.07 -3.35 -15.33
CA LEU A 102 0.91 -2.46 -15.44
C LEU A 102 0.71 -1.94 -16.85
N ASN A 103 1.77 -1.47 -17.51
CA ASN A 103 1.67 -1.00 -18.90
C ASN A 103 1.25 -2.12 -19.85
N GLU A 104 1.86 -3.31 -19.73
CA GLU A 104 1.48 -4.49 -20.53
C GLU A 104 0.02 -4.90 -20.28
N SER A 105 -0.42 -4.89 -19.03
CA SER A 105 -1.79 -5.22 -18.65
C SER A 105 -2.80 -4.20 -19.16
N LEU A 106 -2.46 -2.91 -19.16
CA LEU A 106 -3.28 -1.84 -19.73
C LEU A 106 -3.44 -1.99 -21.24
N GLU A 107 -2.35 -2.27 -21.97
CA GLU A 107 -2.40 -2.49 -23.42
C GLU A 107 -3.31 -3.67 -23.78
N GLU A 108 -3.20 -4.79 -23.07
CA GLU A 108 -4.04 -5.97 -23.29
C GLU A 108 -5.51 -5.71 -22.93
N PHE A 109 -5.75 -5.04 -21.80
CA PHE A 109 -7.10 -4.72 -21.34
C PHE A 109 -7.80 -3.73 -22.27
N GLU A 110 -7.13 -2.65 -22.68
CA GLU A 110 -7.66 -1.66 -23.62
C GLU A 110 -7.92 -2.26 -25.00
N GLY A 111 -7.05 -3.16 -25.47
CA GLY A 111 -7.25 -3.90 -26.72
C GLY A 111 -8.47 -4.83 -26.66
N ALA A 112 -8.65 -5.54 -25.55
CA ALA A 112 -9.82 -6.40 -25.33
C ALA A 112 -11.12 -5.60 -25.16
N TRP A 113 -11.06 -4.46 -24.48
CA TRP A 113 -12.18 -3.51 -24.33
C TRP A 113 -12.63 -2.97 -25.68
N SER A 114 -11.71 -2.41 -26.46
CA SER A 114 -12.00 -1.74 -27.74
C SER A 114 -12.53 -2.70 -28.81
N SER A 115 -12.12 -3.97 -28.74
CA SER A 115 -12.62 -5.04 -29.63
C SER A 115 -13.88 -5.74 -29.11
N ASN A 116 -14.43 -5.30 -27.97
CA ASN A 116 -15.58 -5.93 -27.30
C ASN A 116 -15.37 -7.44 -26.99
N SER A 117 -14.10 -7.85 -26.80
CA SER A 117 -13.69 -9.23 -26.53
C SER A 117 -13.27 -9.46 -25.07
N LEU A 118 -13.45 -8.46 -24.20
CA LEU A 118 -13.05 -8.55 -22.79
C LEU A 118 -13.68 -9.75 -22.10
N LYS A 119 -14.95 -10.06 -22.38
CA LYS A 119 -15.64 -11.21 -21.77
C LYS A 119 -14.95 -12.53 -22.06
N ASP A 120 -14.44 -12.69 -23.28
CA ASP A 120 -13.78 -13.93 -23.72
C ASP A 120 -12.36 -14.03 -23.13
N LYS A 121 -11.66 -12.89 -23.00
CA LYS A 121 -10.26 -12.82 -22.53
C LYS A 121 -10.10 -12.65 -21.03
N LEU A 122 -11.17 -12.33 -20.29
CA LEU A 122 -11.11 -11.92 -18.89
C LEU A 122 -10.40 -12.96 -18.01
N THR A 123 -10.75 -14.24 -18.15
CA THR A 123 -10.18 -15.31 -17.34
C THR A 123 -8.68 -15.47 -17.60
N ASP A 124 -8.26 -15.39 -18.87
CA ASP A 124 -6.85 -15.52 -19.24
C ASP A 124 -6.05 -14.31 -18.76
N TRP A 125 -6.62 -13.11 -18.88
CA TRP A 125 -6.03 -11.86 -18.36
C TRP A 125 -5.83 -11.90 -16.84
N ILE A 126 -6.83 -12.37 -16.07
CA ILE A 126 -6.74 -12.52 -14.60
C ILE A 126 -5.63 -13.51 -14.20
N LYS A 127 -5.46 -14.59 -14.97
CA LYS A 127 -4.40 -15.58 -14.72
C LYS A 127 -3.02 -15.05 -15.07
N LEU A 128 -2.92 -14.24 -16.13
CA LEU A 128 -1.66 -13.75 -16.67
C LEU A 128 -0.98 -12.72 -15.76
N PHE A 129 -1.74 -11.80 -15.16
CA PHE A 129 -1.16 -10.70 -14.38
C PHE A 129 -1.30 -10.90 -12.86
N PRO A 130 -0.37 -10.33 -12.06
CA PRO A 130 -0.49 -10.29 -10.60
C PRO A 130 -1.72 -9.51 -10.14
N ASN A 131 -2.32 -9.90 -9.01
CA ASN A 131 -3.51 -9.29 -8.41
C ASN A 131 -3.41 -7.77 -8.33
N GLN A 132 -2.28 -7.27 -7.81
CA GLN A 132 -2.03 -5.83 -7.69
C GLN A 132 -2.08 -5.12 -9.05
N VAL A 133 -1.53 -5.74 -10.10
CA VAL A 133 -1.54 -5.18 -11.47
C VAL A 133 -2.96 -5.19 -12.03
N LEU A 134 -3.73 -6.27 -11.84
CA LEU A 134 -5.13 -6.35 -12.28
C LEU A 134 -5.97 -5.18 -11.73
N ILE A 135 -5.89 -4.95 -10.42
CA ILE A 135 -6.65 -3.88 -9.75
C ILE A 135 -6.23 -2.50 -10.25
N LEU A 136 -4.92 -2.25 -10.38
CA LEU A 136 -4.41 -0.98 -10.91
C LEU A 136 -4.85 -0.74 -12.35
N THR A 137 -4.81 -1.75 -13.22
CA THR A 137 -5.29 -1.66 -14.60
C THR A 137 -6.75 -1.25 -14.64
N MET A 138 -7.60 -1.90 -13.83
CA MET A 138 -9.01 -1.56 -13.73
C MET A 138 -9.23 -0.12 -13.26
N GLN A 139 -8.47 0.33 -12.25
CA GLN A 139 -8.60 1.66 -11.67
C GLN A 139 -8.16 2.77 -12.62
N VAL A 140 -7.04 2.58 -13.32
CA VAL A 140 -6.52 3.52 -14.33
C VAL A 140 -7.49 3.60 -15.51
N HIS A 141 -7.88 2.46 -16.07
CA HIS A 141 -8.80 2.40 -17.20
C HIS A 141 -10.16 3.01 -16.84
N TRP A 142 -10.73 2.65 -15.68
CA TRP A 142 -12.00 3.19 -15.21
C TRP A 142 -11.96 4.71 -15.04
N THR A 143 -10.89 5.24 -14.42
CA THR A 143 -10.71 6.70 -14.27
C THR A 143 -10.77 7.39 -15.63
N LYS A 144 -10.04 6.87 -16.62
CA LYS A 144 -10.00 7.40 -17.99
C LYS A 144 -11.39 7.40 -18.65
N VAL A 145 -12.06 6.25 -18.71
CA VAL A 145 -13.34 6.15 -19.43
C VAL A 145 -14.47 6.94 -18.78
N VAL A 146 -14.50 7.05 -17.44
CA VAL A 146 -15.50 7.87 -16.75
C VAL A 146 -15.26 9.36 -17.01
N GLU A 147 -14.00 9.80 -17.03
CA GLU A 147 -13.67 11.20 -17.36
C GLU A 147 -13.98 11.53 -18.83
N ASP A 148 -13.73 10.60 -19.77
CA ASP A 148 -14.05 10.76 -21.20
C ASP A 148 -15.56 10.82 -21.47
N SER A 149 -16.36 10.12 -20.66
CA SER A 149 -17.83 10.14 -20.71
C SER A 149 -18.47 11.25 -19.87
N ALA A 150 -17.66 12.12 -19.24
CA ALA A 150 -18.17 13.18 -18.39
C ALA A 150 -19.07 14.17 -19.15
N GLY A 151 -20.20 14.53 -18.52
CA GLY A 151 -21.18 15.43 -19.11
C GLY A 151 -22.08 14.78 -20.18
N LYS A 152 -21.86 13.49 -20.51
CA LYS A 152 -22.66 12.73 -21.47
C LYS A 152 -23.36 11.59 -20.74
N ARG A 153 -24.61 11.84 -20.33
CA ARG A 153 -25.39 10.91 -19.51
C ARG A 153 -25.52 9.53 -20.16
N ASP A 154 -25.76 9.48 -21.46
CA ASP A 154 -25.98 8.22 -22.20
C ASP A 154 -24.71 7.35 -22.26
N GLU A 155 -23.52 7.96 -22.37
CA GLU A 155 -22.25 7.24 -22.32
C GLU A 155 -21.98 6.68 -20.90
N LEU A 156 -22.25 7.47 -19.85
CA LEU A 156 -22.15 6.99 -18.46
C LEU A 156 -23.14 5.85 -18.16
N ASP A 157 -24.36 5.90 -18.71
CA ASP A 157 -25.34 4.84 -18.55
C ASP A 157 -24.91 3.55 -19.26
N SER A 158 -24.30 3.68 -20.44
CA SER A 158 -23.71 2.56 -21.18
C SER A 158 -22.54 1.93 -20.40
N LEU A 159 -21.70 2.74 -19.76
CA LEU A 159 -20.64 2.26 -18.87
C LEU A 159 -21.24 1.51 -17.66
N ARG A 160 -22.28 2.06 -17.01
CA ARG A 160 -22.98 1.38 -15.90
C ARG A 160 -23.46 -0.02 -16.32
N GLU A 161 -24.10 -0.13 -17.49
CA GLU A 161 -24.59 -1.41 -18.01
C GLU A 161 -23.44 -2.39 -18.31
N PHE A 162 -22.35 -1.89 -18.88
CA PHE A 162 -21.15 -2.68 -19.08
C PHE A 162 -20.63 -3.27 -17.77
N TYR A 163 -20.44 -2.44 -16.74
CA TYR A 163 -19.92 -2.87 -15.44
C TYR A 163 -20.90 -3.81 -14.72
N GLN A 164 -22.20 -3.61 -14.88
CA GLN A 164 -23.22 -4.55 -14.40
C GLN A 164 -23.13 -5.91 -15.12
N SER A 165 -22.88 -5.93 -16.42
CA SER A 165 -22.67 -7.18 -17.17
C SER A 165 -21.37 -7.88 -16.78
N LEU A 166 -20.29 -7.12 -16.55
CA LEU A 166 -19.01 -7.64 -16.10
C LEU A 166 -19.12 -8.27 -14.70
N LEU A 167 -19.84 -7.64 -13.77
CA LEU A 167 -20.15 -8.22 -12.46
C LEU A 167 -20.90 -9.55 -12.56
N GLY A 168 -21.86 -9.65 -13.48
CA GLY A 168 -22.59 -10.89 -13.72
C GLY A 168 -21.66 -12.02 -14.19
N LEU A 169 -20.74 -11.72 -15.11
CA LEU A 169 -19.73 -12.66 -15.58
C LEU A 169 -18.79 -13.10 -14.44
N LEU A 170 -18.21 -12.15 -13.72
CA LEU A 170 -17.31 -12.42 -12.60
C LEU A 170 -17.98 -13.26 -11.50
N SER A 171 -19.24 -12.93 -11.17
CA SER A 171 -20.03 -13.70 -10.20
C SER A 171 -20.24 -15.15 -10.65
N GLY A 172 -20.45 -15.37 -11.96
CA GLY A 172 -20.50 -16.70 -12.54
C GLY A 172 -19.17 -17.46 -12.45
N LEU A 173 -18.04 -16.77 -12.64
CA LEU A 173 -16.71 -17.38 -12.52
C LEU A 173 -16.42 -17.86 -11.10
N VAL A 174 -16.80 -17.10 -10.06
CA VAL A 174 -16.59 -17.48 -8.64
C VAL A 174 -17.29 -18.79 -8.27
N LEU A 175 -18.40 -19.13 -8.95
CA LEU A 175 -19.16 -20.36 -8.72
C LEU A 175 -18.49 -21.61 -9.32
N ASN A 176 -17.53 -21.43 -10.24
CA ASN A 176 -16.81 -22.54 -10.84
C ASN A 176 -15.77 -23.11 -9.86
N ASP A 177 -15.30 -24.32 -10.18
CA ASP A 177 -14.13 -24.88 -9.51
C ASP A 177 -12.86 -24.16 -10.01
N LEU A 178 -12.18 -23.48 -9.09
CA LEU A 178 -11.07 -22.57 -9.36
C LEU A 178 -9.94 -22.87 -8.38
N GLN A 179 -8.70 -22.69 -8.85
CA GLN A 179 -7.56 -22.68 -7.95
C GLN A 179 -7.71 -21.57 -6.90
N HIS A 180 -7.20 -21.82 -5.69
CA HIS A 180 -7.34 -20.89 -4.56
C HIS A 180 -6.87 -19.46 -4.91
N LEU A 181 -5.71 -19.33 -5.56
CA LEU A 181 -5.16 -18.04 -5.98
C LEU A 181 -6.08 -17.32 -6.98
N ASP A 182 -6.58 -18.03 -8.01
CA ASP A 182 -7.47 -17.46 -9.01
C ASP A 182 -8.78 -16.97 -8.37
N ARG A 183 -9.33 -17.74 -7.41
CA ARG A 183 -10.51 -17.35 -6.65
C ARG A 183 -10.31 -16.03 -5.91
N LEU A 184 -9.20 -15.88 -5.18
CA LEU A 184 -8.88 -14.64 -4.46
C LEU A 184 -8.74 -13.43 -5.39
N LYS A 185 -8.07 -13.62 -6.54
CA LYS A 185 -7.95 -12.56 -7.57
C LYS A 185 -9.31 -12.13 -8.09
N ILE A 186 -10.19 -13.09 -8.41
CA ILE A 186 -11.53 -12.81 -8.93
C ILE A 186 -12.37 -12.09 -7.86
N GLU A 187 -12.31 -12.51 -6.60
CA GLU A 187 -13.00 -11.83 -5.49
C GLU A 187 -12.58 -10.36 -5.37
N ASN A 188 -11.28 -10.09 -5.45
CA ASN A 188 -10.75 -8.72 -5.43
C ASN A 188 -11.24 -7.89 -6.64
N VAL A 189 -11.25 -8.50 -7.83
CA VAL A 189 -11.77 -7.87 -9.06
C VAL A 189 -13.27 -7.60 -8.96
N VAL A 190 -14.06 -8.49 -8.34
CA VAL A 190 -15.50 -8.29 -8.07
C VAL A 190 -15.71 -7.07 -7.18
N ILE A 191 -14.97 -6.95 -6.07
CA ILE A 191 -15.10 -5.83 -5.13
C ILE A 191 -14.79 -4.50 -5.85
N GLU A 192 -13.73 -4.47 -6.65
CA GLU A 192 -13.37 -3.27 -7.43
C GLU A 192 -14.43 -2.92 -8.48
N THR A 193 -14.89 -3.91 -9.25
CA THR A 193 -15.94 -3.72 -10.28
C THR A 193 -17.24 -3.21 -9.65
N LEU A 194 -17.60 -3.71 -8.47
CA LEU A 194 -18.80 -3.28 -7.74
C LEU A 194 -18.67 -1.82 -7.28
N HIS A 195 -17.53 -1.44 -6.73
CA HIS A 195 -17.27 -0.05 -6.35
C HIS A 195 -17.38 0.90 -7.56
N GLN A 196 -16.70 0.55 -8.66
CA GLN A 196 -16.70 1.33 -9.90
C GLN A 196 -18.11 1.52 -10.47
N LYS A 197 -18.92 0.47 -10.48
CA LYS A 197 -20.32 0.55 -10.89
C LYS A 197 -21.14 1.48 -9.98
N ASN A 198 -21.02 1.32 -8.66
CA ASN A 198 -21.79 2.09 -7.69
C ASN A 198 -21.49 3.60 -7.80
N VAL A 199 -20.22 3.96 -8.02
CA VAL A 199 -19.84 5.37 -8.25
C VAL A 199 -20.51 5.92 -9.53
N ILE A 200 -20.54 5.15 -10.62
CA ILE A 200 -21.23 5.58 -11.86
C ILE A 200 -22.73 5.76 -11.60
N GLU A 201 -23.36 4.85 -10.86
CA GLU A 201 -24.78 4.98 -10.46
C GLU A 201 -25.02 6.25 -9.64
N ASP A 202 -24.12 6.58 -8.71
CA ASP A 202 -24.21 7.80 -7.90
C ASP A 202 -24.05 9.07 -8.76
N LEU A 203 -23.12 9.08 -9.72
CA LEU A 203 -22.99 10.18 -10.68
C LEU A 203 -24.25 10.35 -11.53
N LEU A 204 -24.89 9.25 -11.96
CA LEU A 204 -26.12 9.27 -12.74
C LEU A 204 -27.35 9.75 -11.95
N LYS A 205 -27.34 9.68 -10.61
CA LYS A 205 -28.42 10.30 -9.79
C LYS A 205 -28.42 11.82 -9.89
N GLN A 206 -27.29 12.44 -10.24
CA GLN A 206 -27.20 13.89 -10.44
C GLN A 206 -27.88 14.29 -11.75
N LYS A 207 -28.56 15.45 -11.76
CA LYS A 207 -29.17 15.99 -12.99
C LYS A 207 -28.13 16.28 -14.08
N ASN A 208 -26.98 16.83 -13.68
CA ASN A 208 -25.84 17.13 -14.55
C ASN A 208 -24.57 16.50 -13.95
N PRO A 209 -24.20 15.27 -14.36
CA PRO A 209 -22.98 14.63 -13.89
C PRO A 209 -21.76 15.51 -14.17
N SER A 210 -21.00 15.86 -13.14
CA SER A 210 -19.83 16.73 -13.26
C SER A 210 -18.61 16.13 -12.58
N LEU A 211 -17.47 16.16 -13.27
CA LEU A 211 -16.17 15.80 -12.68
C LEU A 211 -15.70 16.80 -11.61
N LYS A 212 -16.37 17.96 -11.49
CA LYS A 212 -16.12 18.91 -10.40
C LYS A 212 -16.96 18.59 -9.16
N SER A 213 -17.91 17.65 -9.25
CA SER A 213 -18.74 17.25 -8.12
C SER A 213 -17.88 16.64 -7.01
N PHE A 214 -18.35 16.82 -5.77
CA PHE A 214 -17.73 16.16 -4.62
C PHE A 214 -17.78 14.62 -4.77
N ASP A 215 -18.88 14.08 -5.32
CA ASP A 215 -19.04 12.64 -5.51
C ASP A 215 -17.94 12.02 -6.38
N TRP A 216 -17.51 12.70 -7.45
CA TRP A 216 -16.34 12.26 -8.24
C TRP A 216 -15.02 12.54 -7.54
N ARG A 217 -14.82 13.78 -7.05
CA ARG A 217 -13.53 14.19 -6.49
C ARG A 217 -13.18 13.46 -5.21
N SER A 218 -14.16 12.99 -4.45
CA SER A 218 -13.97 12.21 -3.23
C SER A 218 -13.49 10.78 -3.50
N GLN A 219 -13.63 10.27 -4.73
CA GLN A 219 -13.08 8.97 -5.11
C GLN A 219 -11.58 9.05 -5.39
N GLN A 220 -10.91 7.91 -5.22
CA GLN A 220 -9.53 7.72 -5.65
C GLN A 220 -9.49 7.55 -7.17
N ARG A 221 -8.66 8.35 -7.84
CA ARG A 221 -8.55 8.42 -9.29
C ARG A 221 -7.10 8.22 -9.69
N TYR A 222 -6.87 7.40 -10.70
CA TYR A 222 -5.56 6.86 -11.03
C TYR A 222 -5.14 7.32 -12.44
N TYR A 223 -3.96 7.94 -12.54
CA TYR A 223 -3.49 8.59 -13.75
C TYR A 223 -2.08 8.14 -14.09
N ILE A 224 -1.84 7.72 -15.34
CA ILE A 224 -0.50 7.47 -15.86
C ILE A 224 0.04 8.76 -16.46
N GLN A 225 1.11 9.30 -15.89
CA GLN A 225 1.85 10.45 -16.39
C GLN A 225 3.02 10.00 -17.24
N THR A 226 2.87 10.11 -18.56
CA THR A 226 3.90 9.77 -19.55
C THR A 226 5.07 10.74 -19.58
N SER A 227 4.96 11.92 -18.94
CA SER A 227 5.99 12.95 -18.91
C SER A 227 7.10 12.72 -17.88
N LEU A 228 6.94 11.78 -16.96
CA LEU A 228 7.93 11.50 -15.91
C LEU A 228 9.06 10.59 -16.42
N LYS A 229 10.30 10.89 -16.00
CA LYS A 229 11.51 10.23 -16.52
C LYS A 229 11.72 8.80 -15.99
N SER A 230 11.15 8.46 -14.83
CA SER A 230 11.23 7.11 -14.25
C SER A 230 9.90 6.40 -14.42
N SER A 231 9.93 5.12 -14.84
CA SER A 231 8.72 4.35 -15.18
C SER A 231 7.79 4.16 -13.98
N PHE A 232 8.33 3.92 -12.77
CA PHE A 232 7.52 3.68 -11.57
C PHE A 232 7.03 4.95 -10.87
N GLU A 233 7.48 6.16 -11.22
CA GLU A 233 6.86 7.40 -10.71
C GLU A 233 5.66 7.86 -11.56
N SER A 234 5.42 7.20 -12.69
CA SER A 234 4.38 7.58 -13.65
C SER A 234 2.95 7.48 -13.11
N LEU A 235 2.68 6.58 -12.15
CA LEU A 235 1.33 6.39 -11.63
C LEU A 235 1.02 7.34 -10.48
N ILE A 236 0.09 8.27 -10.72
CA ILE A 236 -0.38 9.26 -9.76
C ILE A 236 -1.80 8.91 -9.31
N VAL A 237 -2.00 8.83 -7.98
CA VAL A 237 -3.30 8.67 -7.35
C VAL A 237 -3.76 10.02 -6.80
N LYS A 238 -4.97 10.44 -7.16
CA LYS A 238 -5.58 11.68 -6.66
C LYS A 238 -6.87 11.40 -5.89
N GLN A 239 -7.06 12.09 -4.78
CA GLN A 239 -8.30 12.09 -4.01
C GLN A 239 -8.51 13.48 -3.40
N GLY A 240 -9.67 14.09 -3.64
CA GLY A 240 -9.95 15.47 -3.25
C GLY A 240 -8.96 16.47 -3.88
N ASN A 241 -8.11 17.06 -3.03
CA ASN A 241 -7.01 17.94 -3.42
C ASN A 241 -5.64 17.25 -3.31
N ALA A 242 -5.58 16.06 -2.73
CA ALA A 242 -4.37 15.30 -2.52
C ALA A 242 -3.90 14.60 -3.80
N SER A 243 -2.58 14.49 -3.96
CA SER A 243 -1.92 13.83 -5.08
C SER A 243 -0.72 13.04 -4.58
N PHE A 244 -0.69 11.74 -4.87
CA PHE A 244 0.34 10.82 -4.42
C PHE A 244 0.96 10.08 -5.59
N VAL A 245 2.27 9.88 -5.56
CA VAL A 245 2.93 8.89 -6.41
C VAL A 245 2.66 7.51 -5.82
N TYR A 246 2.22 6.56 -6.64
CA TYR A 246 1.99 5.18 -6.22
C TYR A 246 3.32 4.51 -5.84
N GLY A 247 3.37 3.83 -4.69
CA GLY A 247 4.64 3.36 -4.11
C GLY A 247 5.24 2.10 -4.76
N TYR A 248 4.43 1.32 -5.48
CA TYR A 248 4.82 0.03 -6.07
C TYR A 248 5.47 -0.97 -5.08
N GLU A 249 5.13 -0.90 -3.80
CA GLU A 249 5.39 -2.02 -2.89
C GLU A 249 4.59 -3.24 -3.38
N TYR A 250 5.21 -4.42 -3.44
CA TYR A 250 4.47 -5.65 -3.75
C TYR A 250 3.61 -6.06 -2.57
N LEU A 251 2.31 -6.18 -2.80
CA LEU A 251 1.31 -6.41 -1.74
C LEU A 251 0.82 -7.87 -1.69
N GLY A 252 1.20 -8.72 -2.65
CA GLY A 252 0.63 -10.06 -2.79
C GLY A 252 -0.84 -10.02 -3.20
N VAL A 253 -1.64 -10.93 -2.62
CA VAL A 253 -3.09 -11.00 -2.86
C VAL A 253 -3.85 -10.70 -1.58
N PRO A 254 -3.82 -9.44 -1.09
CA PRO A 254 -4.50 -9.10 0.15
C PRO A 254 -6.02 -9.17 -0.03
N ASN A 255 -6.74 -9.44 1.06
CA ASN A 255 -8.19 -9.28 1.11
C ASN A 255 -8.54 -7.80 0.96
N ARG A 256 -9.32 -7.43 -0.05
CA ARG A 256 -9.79 -6.05 -0.23
C ARG A 256 -10.98 -5.74 0.69
N LEU A 257 -11.00 -4.53 1.24
CA LEU A 257 -12.17 -4.00 1.94
C LEU A 257 -13.25 -3.59 0.94
N VAL A 258 -14.50 -3.81 1.33
CA VAL A 258 -15.65 -3.30 0.58
C VAL A 258 -15.75 -1.79 0.80
N TYR A 259 -15.91 -1.05 -0.29
CA TYR A 259 -16.06 0.40 -0.31
C TYR A 259 -17.45 0.81 0.19
N THR A 260 -17.58 0.96 1.51
CA THR A 260 -18.78 1.53 2.14
C THR A 260 -18.66 3.06 2.24
N PRO A 261 -19.77 3.80 2.43
CA PRO A 261 -19.72 5.25 2.63
C PRO A 261 -18.79 5.69 3.79
N LEU A 262 -18.75 4.89 4.86
CA LEU A 262 -17.86 5.14 6.00
C LEU A 262 -16.39 4.98 5.60
N VAL A 263 -16.05 3.90 4.88
CA VAL A 263 -14.68 3.67 4.37
C VAL A 263 -14.25 4.78 3.40
N ASN A 264 -15.13 5.21 2.50
CA ASN A 264 -14.84 6.30 1.58
C ASN A 264 -14.57 7.63 2.31
N THR A 265 -15.37 7.94 3.33
CA THR A 265 -15.18 9.14 4.17
C THR A 265 -13.86 9.05 4.95
N CYS A 266 -13.53 7.86 5.47
CA CYS A 266 -12.26 7.60 6.12
C CYS A 266 -11.08 7.82 5.15
N PHE A 267 -11.14 7.28 3.94
CA PHE A 267 -10.08 7.45 2.94
C PHE A 267 -9.90 8.91 2.53
N ALA A 268 -11.00 9.65 2.29
CA ALA A 268 -10.93 11.07 1.95
C ALA A 268 -10.29 11.90 3.08
N SER A 269 -10.62 11.57 4.34
CA SER A 269 -10.07 12.28 5.51
C SER A 269 -8.58 11.95 5.72
N LEU A 270 -8.19 10.69 5.62
CA LEU A 270 -6.81 10.27 5.76
C LEU A 270 -5.91 10.75 4.62
N THR A 271 -6.41 10.75 3.37
CA THR A 271 -5.64 11.30 2.24
C THR A 271 -5.44 12.80 2.35
N GLU A 272 -6.45 13.55 2.80
CA GLU A 272 -6.28 14.97 3.09
C GLU A 272 -5.30 15.22 4.25
N THR A 273 -5.36 14.39 5.30
CA THR A 273 -4.42 14.45 6.43
C THR A 273 -2.97 14.25 6.00
N LEU A 274 -2.72 13.24 5.16
CA LEU A 274 -1.40 12.99 4.59
C LEU A 274 -0.93 14.11 3.67
N ASN A 275 -1.85 14.72 2.91
CA ASN A 275 -1.55 15.87 2.07
C ASN A 275 -1.12 17.08 2.90
N GLN A 276 -1.64 17.21 4.12
CA GLN A 276 -1.25 18.23 5.10
C GLN A 276 -0.02 17.84 5.94
N ARG A 277 0.60 16.67 5.67
CA ARG A 277 1.78 16.16 6.38
C ARG A 277 1.55 15.87 7.87
N LEU A 278 0.31 15.57 8.23
CA LEU A 278 -0.10 15.21 9.59
C LEU A 278 -0.24 13.69 9.74
N GLY A 279 -0.16 13.19 10.96
CA GLY A 279 -0.55 11.82 11.29
C GLY A 279 -2.06 11.63 11.32
N GLY A 280 -2.52 10.41 11.07
CA GLY A 280 -3.94 10.05 11.12
C GLY A 280 -4.32 9.40 12.45
N SER A 281 -5.36 9.90 13.13
CA SER A 281 -5.89 9.27 14.35
C SER A 281 -7.31 8.76 14.13
N LEU A 282 -7.49 7.44 14.05
CA LEU A 282 -8.79 6.82 13.91
C LEU A 282 -9.35 6.44 15.29
N VAL A 283 -10.55 6.91 15.61
CA VAL A 283 -11.16 6.73 16.93
C VAL A 283 -12.51 6.05 16.83
N GLY A 284 -12.73 5.01 17.63
CA GLY A 284 -14.04 4.35 17.68
C GLY A 284 -14.00 3.01 18.40
N PRO A 285 -15.14 2.32 18.56
CA PRO A 285 -15.20 1.03 19.25
C PRO A 285 -14.28 -0.04 18.63
N ALA A 286 -13.92 -1.05 19.42
CA ALA A 286 -13.16 -2.20 18.91
C ALA A 286 -13.95 -2.92 17.80
N GLY A 287 -13.25 -3.44 16.79
CA GLY A 287 -13.86 -4.21 15.70
C GLY A 287 -14.55 -3.38 14.60
N THR A 288 -14.48 -2.05 14.62
CA THR A 288 -15.09 -1.19 13.58
C THR A 288 -14.24 -1.02 12.31
N GLY A 289 -13.16 -1.77 12.15
CA GLY A 289 -12.35 -1.77 10.93
C GLY A 289 -11.33 -0.63 10.79
N LYS A 290 -10.96 0.05 11.89
CA LYS A 290 -9.96 1.14 11.91
C LYS A 290 -8.62 0.74 11.29
N THR A 291 -7.99 -0.29 11.86
CA THR A 291 -6.68 -0.80 11.42
C THR A 291 -6.73 -1.29 9.98
N GLU A 292 -7.81 -1.99 9.61
CA GLU A 292 -8.00 -2.49 8.25
C GLU A 292 -8.22 -1.37 7.23
N SER A 293 -8.84 -0.26 7.64
CA SER A 293 -9.00 0.93 6.77
C SER A 293 -7.65 1.59 6.48
N VAL A 294 -6.75 1.71 7.47
CA VAL A 294 -5.39 2.21 7.23
C VAL A 294 -4.62 1.27 6.29
N LYS A 295 -4.71 -0.05 6.51
CA LYS A 295 -4.08 -1.04 5.62
C LYS A 295 -4.61 -0.96 4.19
N ALA A 296 -5.93 -0.89 4.02
CA ALA A 296 -6.56 -0.80 2.71
C ALA A 296 -6.20 0.50 1.99
N LEU A 297 -6.11 1.62 2.70
CA LEU A 297 -5.63 2.88 2.12
C LEU A 297 -4.18 2.76 1.66
N GLY A 298 -3.30 2.19 2.48
CA GLY A 298 -1.91 1.95 2.11
C GLY A 298 -1.80 1.04 0.88
N GLN A 299 -2.62 -0.01 0.80
CA GLN A 299 -2.72 -0.86 -0.39
C GLN A 299 -3.12 -0.06 -1.64
N ASN A 300 -4.14 0.81 -1.54
CA ASN A 300 -4.61 1.64 -2.65
C ASN A 300 -3.56 2.66 -3.13
N LEU A 301 -2.55 2.99 -2.30
CA LEU A 301 -1.43 3.87 -2.64
C LEU A 301 -0.11 3.12 -2.88
N GLY A 302 -0.12 1.78 -2.84
CA GLY A 302 1.07 0.96 -3.06
C GLY A 302 2.13 1.11 -1.97
N ARG A 303 1.70 1.35 -0.73
CA ARG A 303 2.55 1.58 0.44
C ARG A 303 2.56 0.36 1.35
N MET A 304 3.75 0.07 1.88
CA MET A 304 3.91 -0.88 2.97
C MET A 304 3.25 -0.30 4.23
N VAL A 305 2.38 -1.07 4.89
CA VAL A 305 1.76 -0.70 6.17
C VAL A 305 2.15 -1.72 7.22
N LEU A 306 2.84 -1.28 8.26
CA LEU A 306 3.19 -2.07 9.42
C LEU A 306 2.20 -1.79 10.55
N VAL A 307 1.61 -2.84 11.11
CA VAL A 307 0.70 -2.74 12.24
C VAL A 307 1.42 -3.15 13.51
N PHE A 308 1.36 -2.30 14.53
CA PHE A 308 1.94 -2.55 15.85
C PHE A 308 0.83 -2.62 16.88
N CYS A 309 0.57 -3.81 17.41
CA CYS A 309 -0.38 -4.02 18.49
C CYS A 309 0.24 -3.48 19.80
N CYS A 310 -0.24 -2.34 20.28
CA CYS A 310 0.31 -1.72 21.48
C CYS A 310 -0.22 -2.41 22.74
N ASP A 311 0.67 -2.75 23.66
CA ASP A 311 0.35 -3.27 24.99
C ASP A 311 1.28 -2.66 26.07
N GLU A 312 1.02 -2.96 27.35
CA GLU A 312 1.81 -2.41 28.47
C GLU A 312 3.26 -2.93 28.50
N THR A 313 3.59 -3.99 27.76
CA THR A 313 4.93 -4.59 27.69
C THR A 313 5.76 -4.05 26.54
N PHE A 314 5.20 -3.13 25.76
CA PHE A 314 5.86 -2.58 24.59
C PHE A 314 7.15 -1.86 24.99
N ASP A 315 8.26 -2.19 24.32
CA ASP A 315 9.58 -1.65 24.65
C ASP A 315 9.82 -0.35 23.89
N TYR A 316 10.08 0.74 24.63
CA TYR A 316 10.34 2.07 24.08
C TYR A 316 11.49 2.08 23.07
N GLN A 317 12.54 1.28 23.30
CA GLN A 317 13.66 1.17 22.36
C GLN A 317 13.24 0.48 21.06
N ALA A 318 12.39 -0.55 21.14
CA ALA A 318 11.83 -1.22 19.98
C ALA A 318 10.93 -0.28 19.16
N VAL A 319 10.02 0.46 19.82
CA VAL A 319 9.15 1.44 19.14
C VAL A 319 9.98 2.47 18.40
N THR A 320 10.98 3.01 19.07
CA THR A 320 11.76 4.08 18.46
C THR A 320 12.60 3.56 17.30
N ARG A 321 13.15 2.35 17.42
CA ARG A 321 13.82 1.67 16.30
C ARG A 321 12.88 1.53 15.09
N ILE A 322 11.64 1.16 15.33
CA ILE A 322 10.61 1.04 14.30
C ILE A 322 10.29 2.40 13.67
N LEU A 323 10.14 3.47 14.46
CA LEU A 323 9.92 4.83 13.96
C LEU A 323 11.06 5.30 13.05
N ILE A 324 12.31 5.02 13.41
CA ILE A 324 13.47 5.30 12.54
C ILE A 324 13.34 4.51 11.22
N GLY A 325 12.95 3.23 11.29
CA GLY A 325 12.68 2.42 10.11
C GLY A 325 11.63 3.04 9.20
N ILE A 326 10.47 3.40 9.76
CA ILE A 326 9.36 4.08 9.06
C ILE A 326 9.86 5.33 8.34
N CYS A 327 10.56 6.22 9.06
CA CYS A 327 11.10 7.45 8.50
C CYS A 327 12.07 7.18 7.36
N ARG A 328 12.95 6.19 7.48
CA ARG A 328 13.98 5.93 6.49
C ARG A 328 13.50 5.18 5.25
N THR A 329 12.43 4.39 5.36
CA THR A 329 11.87 3.64 4.23
C THR A 329 10.70 4.34 3.55
N GLY A 330 10.05 5.30 4.20
CA GLY A 330 8.78 5.87 3.71
C GLY A 330 7.61 4.89 3.83
N THR A 331 7.71 3.96 4.77
CA THR A 331 6.65 3.00 5.14
C THR A 331 5.59 3.70 6.00
N TRP A 332 4.42 3.09 6.16
CA TRP A 332 3.41 3.56 7.10
C TRP A 332 3.40 2.72 8.37
N GLY A 333 3.37 3.37 9.52
CA GLY A 333 3.19 2.72 10.82
C GLY A 333 1.78 2.95 11.35
N CYS A 334 1.04 1.88 11.61
CA CYS A 334 -0.26 1.90 12.27
C CYS A 334 -0.12 1.34 13.68
N PHE A 335 -0.19 2.21 14.67
CA PHE A 335 -0.13 1.86 16.08
C PHE A 335 -1.54 1.53 16.58
N ASP A 336 -1.85 0.24 16.62
CA ASP A 336 -3.16 -0.25 17.00
C ASP A 336 -3.33 -0.22 18.52
N GLU A 337 -4.50 0.22 18.96
CA GLU A 337 -4.85 0.31 20.37
C GLU A 337 -3.86 1.16 21.19
N PHE A 338 -3.35 2.24 20.61
CA PHE A 338 -2.27 3.06 21.17
C PHE A 338 -2.53 3.57 22.60
N ASN A 339 -3.80 3.74 22.96
CA ASN A 339 -4.24 4.10 24.31
C ASN A 339 -4.14 2.95 25.35
N ARG A 340 -3.53 1.81 25.01
CA ARG A 340 -3.10 0.76 25.95
C ARG A 340 -1.74 1.04 26.58
N LEU A 341 -0.93 1.90 25.97
CA LEU A 341 0.37 2.25 26.50
C LEU A 341 0.22 3.02 27.81
N ASP A 342 1.15 2.80 28.74
CA ASP A 342 1.21 3.61 29.97
C ASP A 342 1.46 5.09 29.64
N GLU A 343 1.05 5.98 30.54
CA GLU A 343 1.08 7.43 30.30
C GLU A 343 2.49 7.95 29.97
N LYS A 344 3.52 7.40 30.61
CA LYS A 344 4.91 7.85 30.44
C LYS A 344 5.43 7.44 29.05
N MET A 345 5.21 6.19 28.66
CA MET A 345 5.59 5.67 27.35
C MET A 345 4.83 6.41 26.25
N LEU A 346 3.52 6.61 26.44
CA LEU A 346 2.67 7.26 25.45
C LEU A 346 3.13 8.72 25.24
N SER A 347 3.40 9.47 26.30
CA SER A 347 3.95 10.83 26.21
C SER A 347 5.32 10.88 25.51
N ALA A 348 6.19 9.91 25.77
CA ALA A 348 7.50 9.82 25.12
C ALA A 348 7.38 9.54 23.62
N ILE A 349 6.52 8.60 23.21
CA ILE A 349 6.29 8.27 21.79
C ILE A 349 5.59 9.42 21.07
N ALA A 350 4.59 10.04 21.71
CA ALA A 350 3.91 11.23 21.20
C ALA A 350 4.89 12.34 20.80
N THR A 351 5.88 12.59 21.65
CA THR A 351 6.94 13.57 21.40
C THR A 351 7.80 13.20 20.18
N GLU A 352 8.10 11.91 19.99
CA GLU A 352 8.86 11.47 18.81
C GLU A 352 8.02 11.55 17.52
N ILE A 353 6.73 11.22 17.58
CA ILE A 353 5.79 11.36 16.45
C ILE A 353 5.70 12.83 16.02
N GLU A 354 5.54 13.74 16.97
CA GLU A 354 5.45 15.18 16.71
C GLU A 354 6.71 15.73 16.01
N LYS A 355 7.91 15.24 16.39
CA LYS A 355 9.15 15.59 15.69
C LYS A 355 9.17 15.11 14.24
N ILE A 356 8.64 13.92 13.98
CA ILE A 356 8.55 13.34 12.64
C ILE A 356 7.55 14.13 11.79
N GLU A 357 6.37 14.43 12.31
CA GLU A 357 5.34 15.23 11.64
C GLU A 357 5.84 16.65 11.35
N THR A 358 6.53 17.27 12.32
CA THR A 358 7.16 18.58 12.13
C THR A 358 8.18 18.53 11.00
N ALA A 359 9.03 17.49 10.93
CA ALA A 359 9.95 17.31 9.82
C ALA A 359 9.21 17.15 8.49
N LEU A 360 8.17 16.31 8.42
CA LEU A 360 7.37 16.11 7.20
C LEU A 360 6.67 17.39 6.71
N SER A 361 6.33 18.31 7.61
CA SER A 361 5.68 19.59 7.28
C SER A 361 6.61 20.60 6.58
N VAL A 362 7.93 20.45 6.73
CA VAL A 362 8.92 21.31 6.07
C VAL A 362 9.20 20.76 4.67
N ASP A 363 8.91 21.54 3.64
CA ASP A 363 9.18 21.16 2.25
C ASP A 363 10.68 20.94 2.01
N GLY A 364 11.09 19.67 1.87
CA GLY A 364 12.47 19.26 1.60
C GLY A 364 12.83 17.94 2.27
N ASN A 365 14.03 17.41 1.99
CA ASN A 365 14.59 16.30 2.77
C ASN A 365 14.88 16.81 4.19
N SER A 366 13.90 16.67 5.07
CA SER A 366 13.93 17.17 6.42
C SER A 366 14.51 16.11 7.36
N ASP A 367 15.56 16.51 8.07
CA ASP A 367 16.15 15.72 9.13
C ASP A 367 15.35 15.91 10.41
N ALA A 368 14.98 14.81 11.06
CA ALA A 368 14.44 14.81 12.42
C ALA A 368 15.50 14.29 13.40
N VAL A 369 15.47 14.78 14.63
CA VAL A 369 16.31 14.23 15.71
C VAL A 369 15.48 13.28 16.56
N ILE A 370 15.59 11.98 16.27
CA ILE A 370 14.87 10.90 16.97
C ILE A 370 15.85 10.22 17.92
N LEU A 371 15.57 10.22 19.23
CA LEU A 371 16.51 9.76 20.28
C LEU A 371 17.93 10.33 20.19
N GLY A 372 18.05 11.61 19.80
CA GLY A 372 19.37 12.24 19.64
C GLY A 372 20.14 11.78 18.40
N LYS A 373 19.53 10.98 17.52
CA LYS A 373 20.08 10.62 16.21
C LYS A 373 19.44 11.47 15.13
N HIS A 374 20.26 11.95 14.20
CA HIS A 374 19.77 12.57 12.97
C HIS A 374 19.25 11.49 12.03
N VAL A 375 17.99 11.62 11.63
CA VAL A 375 17.29 10.68 10.76
C VAL A 375 16.69 11.47 9.61
N GLN A 376 17.08 11.10 8.40
CA GLN A 376 16.45 11.62 7.19
C GLN A 376 15.02 11.06 7.11
N VAL A 377 14.03 11.95 7.08
CA VAL A 377 12.62 11.56 7.00
C VAL A 377 12.18 11.50 5.55
N HIS A 378 11.77 10.32 5.11
CA HIS A 378 11.21 10.11 3.78
C HIS A 378 9.83 10.75 3.70
N LYS A 379 9.59 11.60 2.69
CA LYS A 379 8.35 12.38 2.51
C LYS A 379 7.05 11.56 2.45
N ASP A 380 7.16 10.28 2.14
CA ASP A 380 6.02 9.35 2.02
C ASP A 380 5.72 8.60 3.34
N SER A 381 6.52 8.84 4.39
CA SER A 381 6.28 8.24 5.71
C SER A 381 4.93 8.68 6.25
N GLY A 382 4.21 7.75 6.85
CA GLY A 382 2.90 8.00 7.45
C GLY A 382 2.81 7.37 8.83
N ILE A 383 2.28 8.11 9.80
CA ILE A 383 2.04 7.63 11.15
C ILE A 383 0.53 7.65 11.39
N PHE A 384 0.00 6.50 11.79
CA PHE A 384 -1.41 6.30 12.09
C PHE A 384 -1.56 5.72 13.48
N ILE A 385 -2.56 6.21 14.18
CA ILE A 385 -2.90 5.78 15.53
C ILE A 385 -4.36 5.31 15.50
N THR A 386 -4.63 4.18 16.13
CA THR A 386 -6.01 3.77 16.42
C THR A 386 -6.23 3.80 17.93
N SER A 387 -7.44 4.21 18.34
CA SER A 387 -7.80 4.16 19.76
C SER A 387 -9.26 3.76 19.97
N ASN A 388 -9.48 3.10 21.11
CA ASN A 388 -10.79 2.66 21.58
C ASN A 388 -11.18 3.51 22.80
N PRO A 389 -11.93 4.61 22.65
CA PRO A 389 -12.30 5.46 23.77
C PRO A 389 -13.28 4.75 24.71
N GLY A 390 -13.25 5.07 26.00
CA GLY A 390 -14.23 4.60 26.98
C GLY A 390 -14.05 3.16 27.49
N TYR A 391 -13.01 2.44 27.06
CA TYR A 391 -12.65 1.13 27.63
C TYR A 391 -11.89 1.31 28.96
N ALA A 392 -12.22 0.50 29.97
CA ALA A 392 -11.53 0.51 31.26
C ALA A 392 -10.04 0.13 31.09
N GLY A 393 -9.16 0.79 31.84
CA GLY A 393 -7.71 0.58 31.77
C GLY A 393 -7.00 1.26 30.59
N ARG A 394 -7.66 2.19 29.89
CA ARG A 394 -7.06 2.97 28.80
C ARG A 394 -6.60 4.35 29.25
N THR A 395 -5.45 4.77 28.75
CA THR A 395 -4.92 6.11 28.96
C THR A 395 -5.62 7.12 28.05
N VAL A 396 -5.75 8.36 28.51
CA VAL A 396 -6.24 9.46 27.68
C VAL A 396 -5.10 9.91 26.77
N LEU A 397 -5.38 10.11 25.49
CA LEU A 397 -4.38 10.61 24.55
C LEU A 397 -3.89 12.01 24.99
N PRO A 398 -2.57 12.26 25.00
CA PRO A 398 -1.97 13.56 25.23
C PRO A 398 -2.48 14.62 24.25
N ASP A 399 -2.52 15.86 24.70
CA ASP A 399 -3.08 16.96 23.91
C ASP A 399 -2.22 17.30 22.68
N ASN A 400 -0.90 17.06 22.72
CA ASN A 400 -0.04 17.26 21.54
C ASN A 400 -0.42 16.32 20.38
N LEU A 401 -0.75 15.05 20.66
CA LEU A 401 -1.25 14.13 19.63
C LEU A 401 -2.64 14.51 19.11
N LYS A 402 -3.54 15.02 19.98
CA LYS A 402 -4.86 15.47 19.53
C LYS A 402 -4.79 16.66 18.59
N ASN A 403 -3.78 17.52 18.76
CA ASN A 403 -3.59 18.70 17.94
C ASN A 403 -2.85 18.40 16.63
N ASN A 404 -1.96 17.41 16.64
CA ASN A 404 -1.09 17.10 15.50
C ASN A 404 -1.60 15.95 14.62
N CYS A 405 -2.54 15.13 15.12
CA CYS A 405 -3.21 14.12 14.32
C CYS A 405 -4.65 14.53 14.00
N SER A 406 -5.03 14.43 12.73
CA SER A 406 -6.44 14.60 12.34
C SER A 406 -7.27 13.44 12.88
N ILE A 407 -8.27 13.76 13.70
CA ILE A 407 -9.19 12.77 14.27
C ILE A 407 -10.24 12.41 13.21
N VAL A 408 -10.30 11.12 12.87
CA VAL A 408 -11.24 10.52 11.94
C VAL A 408 -12.19 9.57 12.66
#